data_AF-A0A8T8DWB5-F1
#
_entry.id   AF-A0A8T8DWB5-F1
#
_cell.length_a   1.000
_cell.length_b   1.000
_cell.length_c   1.000
_cell.angle_alpha   90.00
_cell.angle_beta   90.00
_cell.angle_gamma   90.00
#
_symmetry.space_group_name_H-M   'P 1'
#
loop_
_entity.id
_entity.type
_entity.pdbx_description
1 polymer ?
#
loop_
_entity_poly.entity_id
_entity_poly.type
_entity_poly.pdbx_seq_one_letter_code
_entity_poly.pdbx_strand_id
1 'polypeptide(L)'
;MACTACSSPTIVFSIPEEYREYAPGESPTGTLCTRCLTVDPEGGSPLEEPDFTRVSDAYPTAPDAAVPFALAVDLCSSLATNRAAIEDLLEAVERAGTDPLLVLDRLVDDPDVEPTIDLERRRHQLEQLLY
;
A
#
# COMPACT_ATOMS: atom_id res chain seq x y z
N MET A 1 -15.19 1.66 5.98
CA MET A 1 -16.11 1.30 4.88
C MET A 1 -15.81 -0.14 4.48
N ALA A 2 -16.49 -0.72 3.48
CA ALA A 2 -16.21 -2.07 2.99
C ALA A 2 -15.52 -1.98 1.63
N CYS A 3 -14.50 -2.80 1.42
CA CYS A 3 -13.74 -2.85 0.18
C CYS A 3 -14.64 -3.25 -1.00
N THR A 4 -14.49 -2.57 -2.14
CA THR A 4 -15.27 -2.84 -3.35
C THR A 4 -14.96 -4.20 -3.96
N ALA A 5 -13.74 -4.71 -3.78
CA ALA A 5 -13.26 -5.97 -4.33
C ALA A 5 -13.66 -7.20 -3.49
N CYS A 6 -13.53 -7.12 -2.16
CA CYS A 6 -13.71 -8.28 -1.27
C CYS A 6 -14.67 -8.06 -0.08
N SER A 7 -15.32 -6.89 0.01
CA SER A 7 -16.24 -6.52 1.11
C SER A 7 -15.63 -6.54 2.52
N SER A 8 -14.30 -6.67 2.64
CA SER A 8 -13.59 -6.62 3.93
C SER A 8 -13.48 -5.19 4.47
N PRO A 9 -13.21 -5.01 5.77
CA PRO A 9 -13.01 -3.69 6.36
C PRO A 9 -11.90 -2.90 5.68
N THR A 10 -12.11 -1.59 5.56
CA THR A 10 -11.11 -0.65 5.04
C THR A 10 -10.69 0.38 6.09
N ILE A 11 -9.44 0.81 6.01
CA ILE A 11 -8.85 1.92 6.78
C ILE A 11 -8.84 3.15 5.88
N VAL A 12 -9.35 4.28 6.37
CA VAL A 12 -9.29 5.57 5.66
C VAL A 12 -8.04 6.31 6.10
N PHE A 13 -7.28 6.84 5.16
CA PHE A 13 -6.06 7.61 5.44
C PHE A 13 -5.94 8.83 4.53
N SER A 14 -5.17 9.83 4.99
CA SER A 14 -4.81 11.01 4.20
C SER A 14 -3.56 10.72 3.38
N ILE A 15 -3.56 11.18 2.13
CA ILE A 15 -2.43 11.05 1.22
C ILE A 15 -1.65 12.37 1.23
N PRO A 16 -0.36 12.36 1.64
CA PRO A 16 0.52 13.52 1.57
C PRO A 16 0.56 14.13 0.17
N GLU A 17 0.76 15.45 0.10
CA GLU A 17 0.75 16.20 -1.17
C GLU A 17 1.73 15.64 -2.21
N GLU A 18 2.91 15.23 -1.75
CA GLU A 18 3.96 14.63 -2.57
C GLU A 18 3.58 13.29 -3.21
N TYR A 19 2.60 12.58 -2.68
CA TYR A 19 2.15 11.27 -3.21
C TYR A 19 0.78 11.34 -3.89
N ARG A 20 0.14 12.50 -3.98
CA ARG A 20 -1.20 12.61 -4.59
C ARG A 20 -1.20 12.25 -6.07
N GLU A 21 -0.10 12.50 -6.79
CA GLU A 21 0.02 12.10 -8.20
C GLU A 21 -0.01 10.57 -8.40
N TYR A 22 0.33 9.81 -7.35
CA TYR A 22 0.29 8.35 -7.33
C TYR A 22 -1.02 7.80 -6.74
N ALA A 23 -1.85 8.66 -6.15
CA ALA A 23 -3.12 8.27 -5.57
C ALA A 23 -4.13 7.89 -6.66
N PRO A 24 -5.00 6.89 -6.39
CA PRO A 24 -6.08 6.59 -7.31
C PRO A 24 -6.98 7.83 -7.47
N GLY A 25 -7.18 8.26 -8.72
CA GLY A 25 -7.97 9.46 -9.04
C GLY A 25 -7.43 10.76 -8.44
N GLU A 26 -6.13 10.84 -8.11
CA GLU A 26 -5.45 12.02 -7.55
C GLU A 26 -6.14 12.56 -6.28
N SER A 27 -6.78 11.66 -5.53
CA SER A 27 -7.56 12.04 -4.35
C SER A 27 -6.65 12.33 -3.15
N PRO A 28 -6.99 13.33 -2.31
CA PRO A 28 -6.22 13.65 -1.11
C PRO A 28 -6.38 12.60 0.00
N THR A 29 -7.30 11.65 -0.18
CA THR A 29 -7.72 10.65 0.79
C THR A 29 -7.99 9.34 0.08
N GLY A 30 -7.60 8.24 0.71
CA GLY A 30 -7.74 6.89 0.19
C GLY A 30 -8.23 5.91 1.25
N THR A 31 -8.68 4.76 0.78
CA THR A 31 -9.00 3.61 1.62
C THR A 31 -8.10 2.45 1.32
N LEU A 32 -7.57 1.80 2.35
CA LEU A 32 -6.79 0.57 2.24
C LEU A 32 -7.63 -0.58 2.76
N CYS A 33 -7.82 -1.61 1.95
CA CYS A 33 -8.42 -2.86 2.39
C CYS A 33 -7.46 -3.63 3.31
N THR A 34 -7.94 -4.06 4.47
CA THR A 34 -7.13 -4.85 5.42
C THR A 34 -6.83 -6.28 4.95
N ARG A 35 -7.53 -6.76 3.91
CA ARG A 35 -7.41 -8.13 3.43
C ARG A 35 -6.74 -8.21 2.06
N CYS A 36 -7.28 -7.49 1.08
CA CYS A 36 -6.78 -7.58 -0.31
C CYS A 36 -5.80 -6.48 -0.71
N LEU A 37 -5.47 -5.58 0.22
CA LEU A 37 -4.54 -4.46 0.06
C LEU A 37 -4.88 -3.50 -1.09
N THR A 38 -6.10 -3.55 -1.62
CA THR A 38 -6.57 -2.63 -2.64
C THR A 38 -6.72 -1.23 -2.07
N VAL A 39 -6.26 -0.23 -2.83
CA VAL A 39 -6.42 1.18 -2.49
C VAL A 39 -7.49 1.81 -3.38
N ASP A 40 -8.55 2.33 -2.75
CA ASP A 40 -9.65 3.02 -3.46
C ASP A 40 -9.68 4.51 -3.07
N PRO A 41 -10.06 5.42 -3.99
CA PRO A 41 -10.20 6.83 -3.69
C PRO A 41 -11.35 7.05 -2.69
N GLU A 42 -11.11 7.88 -1.67
CA GLU A 42 -12.12 8.26 -0.68
C GLU A 42 -12.45 9.75 -0.86
N GLY A 43 -13.74 10.09 -0.93
CA GLY A 43 -14.20 11.46 -1.18
C GLY A 43 -14.27 12.36 0.06
N GLY A 44 -13.74 11.93 1.21
CA GLY A 44 -13.89 12.63 2.49
C GLY A 44 -12.63 12.56 3.35
N SER A 45 -12.51 13.51 4.28
CA SER A 45 -11.41 13.52 5.25
C SER A 45 -11.53 12.36 6.24
N PRO A 46 -10.42 11.67 6.59
CA PRO A 46 -10.44 10.70 7.67
C PRO A 46 -10.93 11.38 8.96
N LEU A 47 -11.88 10.74 9.62
CA LEU A 47 -12.47 11.22 10.88
C LEU A 47 -11.57 10.89 12.08
N GLU A 48 -10.69 9.90 11.93
CA GLU A 48 -9.82 9.34 12.96
C GLU A 48 -8.44 9.04 12.36
N GLU A 49 -7.43 8.89 13.21
CA GLU A 49 -6.10 8.47 12.79
C GLU A 49 -6.15 7.06 12.18
N PRO A 50 -5.49 6.81 11.03
CA PRO A 50 -5.52 5.51 10.36
C PRO A 50 -4.83 4.45 11.21
N ASP A 51 -5.56 3.38 11.53
CA ASP A 51 -5.03 2.25 12.28
C ASP A 51 -4.55 1.14 11.33
N PHE A 52 -3.30 1.23 10.91
CA PHE A 52 -2.65 0.27 10.01
C PHE A 52 -2.34 -1.09 10.66
N THR A 53 -2.40 -1.19 12.00
CA THR A 53 -2.22 -2.48 12.70
C THR A 53 -3.33 -3.48 12.36
N ARG A 54 -4.45 -3.00 11.81
CA ARG A 54 -5.59 -3.83 11.40
C ARG A 54 -5.36 -4.61 10.11
N VAL A 55 -4.29 -4.32 9.36
CA VAL A 55 -3.95 -5.05 8.14
C VAL A 55 -3.24 -6.36 8.48
N SER A 56 -2.09 -6.25 9.15
CA SER A 56 -1.24 -7.37 9.55
C SER A 56 -0.18 -6.87 10.52
N ASP A 57 0.32 -7.73 11.40
CA ASP A 57 1.46 -7.44 12.28
C ASP A 57 2.74 -7.11 11.50
N ALA A 58 2.83 -7.56 10.25
CA ALA A 58 3.95 -7.27 9.36
C ALA A 58 3.84 -5.89 8.69
N TYR A 59 2.65 -5.28 8.67
CA TYR A 59 2.39 -4.06 7.94
C TYR A 59 2.96 -2.82 8.66
N PRO A 60 3.52 -1.82 7.94
CA PRO A 60 4.06 -0.63 8.58
C PRO A 60 2.97 0.12 9.35
N THR A 61 3.25 0.49 10.61
CA THR A 61 2.30 1.21 11.46
C THR A 61 2.45 2.73 11.39
N ALA A 62 3.64 3.21 11.03
CA ALA A 62 3.91 4.63 10.88
C ALA A 62 3.31 5.15 9.56
N PRO A 63 2.49 6.21 9.56
CA PRO A 63 1.88 6.75 8.33
C PRO A 63 2.89 7.08 7.24
N ASP A 64 4.07 7.59 7.62
CA ASP A 64 5.17 7.96 6.71
C ASP A 64 5.74 6.77 5.93
N ALA A 65 5.54 5.53 6.43
CA ALA A 65 5.90 4.30 5.73
C ALA A 65 4.66 3.59 5.15
N ALA A 66 3.55 3.57 5.90
CA ALA A 66 2.32 2.87 5.55
C ALA A 66 1.66 3.41 4.29
N VAL A 67 1.57 4.75 4.17
CA VAL A 67 0.93 5.41 3.04
C VAL A 67 1.70 5.18 1.73
N PRO A 68 3.01 5.48 1.63
CA PRO A 68 3.74 5.20 0.40
C PRO A 68 3.81 3.70 0.08
N PHE A 69 3.86 2.83 1.09
CA PHE A 69 3.82 1.38 0.88
C PHE A 69 2.48 0.92 0.28
N ALA A 70 1.35 1.41 0.79
CA ALA A 70 0.02 1.11 0.24
C ALA A 70 -0.08 1.50 -1.24
N LEU A 71 0.37 2.70 -1.58
CA LEU A 71 0.38 3.19 -2.95
C LEU A 71 1.30 2.37 -3.86
N ALA A 72 2.50 2.01 -3.39
CA ALA A 72 3.42 1.18 -4.14
C ALA A 72 2.81 -0.20 -4.46
N VAL A 73 2.15 -0.82 -3.48
CA VAL A 73 1.46 -2.11 -3.65
C VAL A 73 0.32 -2.01 -4.66
N ASP A 74 -0.49 -0.95 -4.61
CA ASP A 74 -1.57 -0.73 -5.57
C ASP A 74 -1.04 -0.56 -7.02
N LEU A 75 0.02 0.23 -7.18
CA LEU A 75 0.68 0.47 -8.45
C LEU A 75 1.38 -0.79 -9.03
N CYS A 76 1.70 -1.77 -8.18
CA CYS A 76 2.25 -3.06 -8.62
C CYS A 76 1.27 -3.88 -9.48
N SER A 77 -0.02 -3.53 -9.52
CA SER A 77 -0.96 -4.05 -10.51
C SER A 77 -0.44 -3.87 -11.95
N SER A 78 0.24 -2.74 -12.23
CA SER A 78 0.90 -2.43 -13.51
C SER A 78 2.33 -1.92 -13.34
N LEU A 79 3.23 -2.83 -12.91
CA LEU A 79 4.66 -2.54 -12.72
C LEU A 79 5.34 -1.84 -13.92
N ALA A 80 5.03 -2.23 -15.14
CA ALA A 80 5.67 -1.68 -16.34
C ALA A 80 5.33 -0.19 -16.55
N THR A 81 4.12 0.22 -16.18
CA THR A 81 3.67 1.61 -16.32
C THR A 81 4.18 2.47 -15.17
N ASN A 82 4.24 1.90 -13.97
CA ASN A 82 4.43 2.65 -12.73
C ASN A 82 5.83 2.49 -12.13
N ARG A 83 6.81 1.96 -12.88
CA ARG A 83 8.14 1.61 -12.38
C ARG A 83 8.79 2.73 -11.54
N ALA A 84 8.90 3.93 -12.11
CA ALA A 84 9.55 5.06 -11.44
C ALA A 84 8.81 5.48 -10.16
N ALA A 85 7.48 5.59 -10.23
CA ALA A 85 6.64 5.91 -9.07
C ALA A 85 6.79 4.87 -7.96
N ILE A 86 6.85 3.58 -8.32
CA ILE A 86 7.04 2.50 -7.34
C ILE A 86 8.42 2.63 -6.68
N GLU A 87 9.49 2.86 -7.45
CA GLU A 87 10.84 3.06 -6.89
C GLU A 87 10.87 4.23 -5.89
N ASP A 88 10.32 5.38 -6.28
CA ASP A 88 10.28 6.58 -5.42
C ASP A 88 9.51 6.32 -4.11
N LEU A 89 8.39 5.61 -4.18
CA LEU A 89 7.58 5.24 -3.02
C LEU A 89 8.32 4.25 -2.12
N LEU A 90 8.96 3.22 -2.69
CA LEU A 90 9.69 2.22 -1.91
C LEU A 90 10.92 2.84 -1.22
N GLU A 91 11.64 3.74 -1.88
CA GLU A 91 12.71 4.51 -1.24
C GLU A 91 12.20 5.37 -0.08
N ALA A 92 11.00 5.94 -0.20
CA ALA A 92 10.39 6.69 0.90
C ALA A 92 10.07 5.80 2.10
N VAL A 93 9.55 4.59 1.87
CA VAL A 93 9.31 3.57 2.91
C VAL A 93 10.60 3.20 3.64
N GLU A 94 11.68 2.96 2.89
CA GLU A 94 13.01 2.67 3.45
C GLU A 94 13.55 3.84 4.28
N ARG A 95 13.40 5.07 3.77
CA ARG A 95 13.82 6.29 4.46
C ARG A 95 13.02 6.54 5.75
N ALA A 96 11.77 6.11 5.79
CA ALA A 96 10.93 6.09 6.98
C ALA A 96 11.30 4.96 7.97
N GLY A 97 12.29 4.12 7.63
CA GLY A 97 12.87 3.11 8.50
C GLY A 97 12.25 1.72 8.38
N THR A 98 11.48 1.46 7.32
CA THR A 98 10.83 0.17 7.08
C THR A 98 11.38 -0.47 5.81
N ASP A 99 11.77 -1.74 5.86
CA ASP A 99 12.21 -2.49 4.67
C ASP A 99 10.97 -2.99 3.90
N PRO A 100 10.67 -2.45 2.70
CA PRO A 100 9.48 -2.82 1.96
C PRO A 100 9.51 -4.26 1.43
N LEU A 101 10.68 -4.79 1.08
CA LEU A 101 10.80 -6.17 0.58
C LEU A 101 10.56 -7.16 1.72
N LEU A 102 11.03 -6.86 2.92
CA LEU A 102 10.76 -7.65 4.12
C LEU A 102 9.27 -7.63 4.50
N VAL A 103 8.61 -6.47 4.39
CA VAL A 103 7.16 -6.38 4.62
C VAL A 103 6.40 -7.22 3.60
N LEU A 104 6.74 -7.11 2.31
CA LEU A 104 6.11 -7.91 1.25
C LEU A 104 6.30 -9.41 1.48
N ASP A 105 7.50 -9.85 1.86
CA ASP A 105 7.80 -11.25 2.16
C ASP A 105 6.91 -11.78 3.30
N ARG A 106 6.79 -11.01 4.38
CA ARG A 106 5.93 -11.38 5.51
C ARG A 106 4.45 -11.36 5.18
N LEU A 107 3.99 -10.43 4.35
CA LEU A 107 2.60 -10.38 3.90
C LEU A 107 2.24 -11.54 2.98
N VAL A 108 3.18 -12.05 2.19
CA VAL A 108 3.00 -13.25 1.37
C VAL A 108 2.79 -14.49 2.25
N ASP A 109 3.46 -14.55 3.40
CA ASP A 109 3.33 -15.64 4.37
C ASP A 109 2.12 -15.50 5.32
N ASP A 110 1.42 -14.35 5.30
CA ASP A 110 0.31 -14.06 6.20
C ASP A 110 -1.02 -14.64 5.67
N PRO A 111 -1.66 -15.61 6.35
CA PRO A 111 -2.90 -16.23 5.89
C PRO A 111 -4.13 -15.34 6.02
N ASP A 112 -4.07 -14.26 6.79
CA ASP A 112 -5.18 -13.31 6.96
C ASP A 112 -5.23 -12.26 5.84
N VAL A 113 -4.16 -12.16 5.04
CA VAL A 113 -4.03 -11.26 3.90
C VAL A 113 -4.20 -12.07 2.60
N GLU A 114 -5.14 -11.65 1.75
CA GLU A 114 -5.41 -12.24 0.44
C GLU A 114 -5.34 -11.17 -0.64
N PRO A 115 -4.12 -10.75 -1.05
CA PRO A 115 -3.93 -9.64 -1.97
C PRO A 115 -4.56 -9.93 -3.34
N THR A 116 -5.17 -8.91 -3.95
CA THR A 116 -5.74 -9.05 -5.30
C THR A 116 -4.66 -9.28 -6.37
N ILE A 117 -3.44 -8.82 -6.10
CA ILE A 117 -2.28 -9.01 -6.98
C ILE A 117 -1.42 -10.18 -6.47
N ASP A 118 -0.69 -10.82 -7.38
CA ASP A 118 0.28 -11.85 -7.05
C ASP A 118 1.51 -11.21 -6.37
N LEU A 119 1.43 -10.97 -5.05
CA LEU A 119 2.49 -10.30 -4.28
C LEU A 119 3.82 -11.03 -4.35
N GLU A 120 3.80 -12.37 -4.34
CA GLU A 120 5.01 -13.19 -4.41
C GLU A 120 5.77 -12.90 -5.72
N ARG A 121 5.06 -12.93 -6.85
CA ARG A 121 5.63 -12.59 -8.15
C ARG A 121 6.09 -11.13 -8.21
N ARG A 122 5.31 -10.19 -7.68
CA ARG A 122 5.64 -8.76 -7.72
C ARG A 122 6.86 -8.44 -6.88
N ARG A 123 7.00 -9.04 -5.70
CA ARG A 123 8.20 -8.91 -4.87
C ARG A 123 9.45 -9.32 -5.64
N HIS A 124 9.44 -10.49 -6.29
CA HIS A 124 10.60 -10.94 -7.05
C HIS A 124 10.95 -9.98 -8.20
N GLN A 125 9.95 -9.39 -8.85
CA GLN A 125 10.16 -8.37 -9.88
C GLN A 125 10.74 -7.08 -9.30
N LEU A 126 10.30 -6.63 -8.12
CA LEU A 126 10.84 -5.46 -7.43
C LEU A 126 12.28 -5.67 -7.01
N GLU A 127 12.62 -6.85 -6.48
CA GLU A 127 13.98 -7.21 -6.11
C GLU A 127 14.94 -7.10 -7.32
N GLN A 128 14.53 -7.58 -8.50
CA GLN A 128 15.31 -7.44 -9.75
C GLN A 128 15.34 -6.02 -10.32
N LEU A 129 14.48 -5.11 -9.86
CA LEU A 129 14.46 -3.72 -10.30
C LEU A 129 15.37 -2.84 -9.45
N LEU A 130 15.44 -3.13 -8.14
CA LEU A 130 16.23 -2.40 -7.17
C LEU A 130 17.70 -2.88 -7.10
N TYR A 131 17.99 -4.12 -7.53
CA TYR A 131 19.32 -4.75 -7.50
C TYR A 131 19.73 -5.30 -8.86
#